data_AF-A0A534VHU4-F1
#
_entry.id   AF-A0A534VHU4-F1
#
_cell.length_a   1.000
_cell.length_b   1.000
_cell.length_c   1.000
_cell.angle_alpha   90.00
_cell.angle_beta   90.00
_cell.angle_gamma   90.00
#
_symmetry.space_group_name_H-M   'P 1'
#
loop_
_entity.id
_entity.type
_entity.pdbx_description
1 polymer ?
#
loop_
_entity_poly.entity_id
_entity_poly.type
_entity_poly.pdbx_seq_one_letter_code
_entity_poly.pdbx_strand_id
1 'polypeptide(L)'
;KACCDAYNRWLAAYCAPHSDRLLGVGQTAMRTPAEGIEDIRAIEAMGLRGVMMPGHPGVEDYDSPAYDAFWEAAIDLGLPLSFHILTTRETTPTRGPRMNAFLSVIRG
;
A
#
# COMPACT_ATOMS: atom_id res chain seq x y z
N LYS A 1 4.83 3.54 10.61
CA LYS A 1 3.88 2.71 11.39
C LYS A 1 2.90 3.55 12.22
N ALA A 2 3.32 4.16 13.35
CA ALA A 2 2.40 4.84 14.27
C ALA A 2 1.46 5.87 13.59
N CYS A 3 1.97 6.68 12.65
CA CYS A 3 1.14 7.61 11.89
C CYS A 3 0.12 6.91 10.98
N CYS A 4 0.53 5.83 10.29
CA CYS A 4 -0.37 5.03 9.45
C CYS A 4 -1.45 4.35 10.29
N ASP A 5 -1.09 3.78 11.45
CA ASP A 5 -2.05 3.15 12.36
C ASP A 5 -3.09 4.18 12.87
N ALA A 6 -2.64 5.37 13.25
CA ALA A 6 -3.51 6.45 13.68
C ALA A 6 -4.43 6.94 12.53
N TYR A 7 -3.87 7.10 11.34
CA TYR A 7 -4.61 7.50 10.14
C TYR A 7 -5.68 6.47 9.77
N ASN A 8 -5.35 5.18 9.78
CA ASN A 8 -6.29 4.11 9.43
C ASN A 8 -7.48 4.06 10.40
N ARG A 9 -7.24 4.23 11.70
CA ARG A 9 -8.32 4.32 12.70
C ARG A 9 -9.23 5.52 12.46
N TRP A 10 -8.65 6.68 12.15
CA TRP A 10 -9.42 7.86 11.80
C TRP A 10 -10.22 7.65 10.50
N LEU A 11 -9.59 7.08 9.47
CA LEU A 11 -10.20 6.84 8.17
C LEU A 11 -11.39 5.89 8.28
N ALA A 12 -11.27 4.81 9.05
CA ALA A 12 -12.37 3.90 9.30
C ALA A 12 -13.57 4.62 9.94
N ALA A 13 -13.32 5.46 10.96
CA ALA A 13 -14.35 6.28 11.59
C ALA A 13 -14.95 7.32 10.62
N TYR A 14 -14.13 7.92 9.75
CA TYR A 14 -14.55 8.90 8.76
C TYR A 14 -15.47 8.28 7.70
N CYS A 15 -15.16 7.07 7.23
CA CYS A 15 -15.95 6.37 6.22
C CYS A 15 -17.24 5.76 6.78
N ALA A 16 -17.28 5.43 8.08
CA ALA A 16 -18.38 4.70 8.71
C ALA A 16 -19.80 5.25 8.43
N PRO A 17 -20.06 6.58 8.43
CA PRO A 17 -21.41 7.12 8.17
C PRO A 17 -21.95 6.84 6.75
N HIS A 18 -21.07 6.59 5.78
CA HIS A 18 -21.42 6.41 4.37
C HIS A 18 -20.55 5.30 3.72
N SER A 19 -20.45 4.15 4.38
CA SER A 19 -19.58 3.03 3.97
C SER A 19 -19.94 2.39 2.64
N ASP A 20 -21.14 2.66 2.12
CA ASP A 20 -21.61 2.29 0.78
C ASP A 20 -21.03 3.17 -0.33
N ARG A 21 -20.57 4.38 0.00
CA ARG A 21 -20.06 5.39 -0.95
C ARG A 21 -18.61 5.81 -0.70
N LEU A 22 -18.16 5.76 0.55
CA LEU A 22 -16.82 6.12 0.98
C LEU A 22 -16.01 4.84 1.23
N LEU A 23 -15.21 4.46 0.24
CA LEU A 23 -14.37 3.25 0.30
C LEU A 23 -12.97 3.65 0.78
N GLY A 24 -12.75 3.56 2.10
CA GLY A 24 -11.46 3.91 2.70
C GLY A 24 -10.33 2.99 2.23
N VAL A 25 -9.18 3.58 1.91
CA VAL A 25 -7.95 2.88 1.52
C VAL A 25 -6.92 3.08 2.64
N GLY A 26 -6.64 2.02 3.40
CA GLY A 26 -5.70 2.07 4.52
C GLY A 26 -4.26 2.26 4.07
N GLN A 27 -3.38 2.74 4.94
CA GLN A 27 -1.96 2.95 4.63
C GLN A 27 -1.08 1.96 5.39
N THR A 28 -0.03 1.47 4.75
CA THR A 28 1.08 0.76 5.40
C THR A 28 2.38 1.55 5.23
N ALA A 29 3.30 1.40 6.19
CA ALA A 29 4.64 1.95 6.06
C ALA A 29 5.61 1.03 5.30
N MET A 30 5.19 -0.20 5.00
CA MET A 30 5.96 -1.24 4.31
C MET A 30 7.43 -1.34 4.73
N ARG A 31 7.68 -1.37 6.05
CA ARG A 31 9.05 -1.45 6.58
C ARG A 31 9.68 -2.81 6.32
N THR A 32 8.87 -3.87 6.42
CA THR A 32 9.23 -5.24 6.06
C THR A 32 7.99 -5.94 5.49
N PRO A 33 8.14 -7.00 4.66
CA PRO A 33 7.01 -7.79 4.17
C PRO A 33 6.16 -8.36 5.31
N ALA A 34 6.79 -8.91 6.36
CA ALA A 34 6.08 -9.47 7.51
C ALA A 34 5.23 -8.41 8.25
N GLU A 35 5.77 -7.23 8.49
CA GLU A 35 4.99 -6.13 9.07
C GLU A 35 3.88 -5.65 8.11
N GLY A 36 4.17 -5.61 6.81
CA GLY A 36 3.18 -5.28 5.78
C GLY A 36 1.98 -6.22 5.80
N ILE A 37 2.21 -7.53 5.97
CA ILE A 37 1.15 -8.54 6.09
C ILE A 37 0.27 -8.26 7.31
N GLU A 38 0.87 -7.96 8.47
CA GLU A 38 0.11 -7.61 9.67
C GLU A 38 -0.67 -6.31 9.50
N ASP A 39 -0.09 -5.31 8.82
CA ASP A 39 -0.77 -4.05 8.51
C ASP A 39 -2.00 -4.29 7.62
N ILE A 40 -1.90 -5.09 6.54
CA ILE A 40 -3.05 -5.32 5.63
C ILE A 40 -4.14 -6.19 6.27
N ARG A 41 -3.78 -7.13 7.16
CA ARG A 41 -4.75 -7.84 8.00
C ARG A 41 -5.52 -6.89 8.92
N ALA A 42 -4.81 -5.96 9.55
CA ALA A 42 -5.45 -4.95 10.39
C ALA A 42 -6.33 -3.99 9.58
N ILE A 43 -5.93 -3.63 8.36
CA ILE A 43 -6.72 -2.79 7.43
C ILE A 43 -8.02 -3.52 7.03
N GLU A 44 -7.94 -4.79 6.65
CA GLU A 44 -9.11 -5.63 6.33
C GLU A 44 -10.07 -5.72 7.51
N ALA A 45 -9.54 -6.00 8.71
CA ALA A 45 -10.32 -6.11 9.93
C ALA A 45 -11.03 -4.80 10.32
N MET A 46 -10.53 -3.64 9.88
CA MET A 46 -11.19 -2.34 10.05
C MET A 46 -12.30 -2.07 9.01
N GLY A 47 -12.49 -2.97 8.04
CA GLY A 47 -13.47 -2.81 6.94
C GLY A 47 -13.01 -1.86 5.83
N LEU A 48 -11.72 -1.51 5.79
CA LEU A 48 -11.15 -0.71 4.71
C LEU A 48 -11.02 -1.56 3.44
N ARG A 49 -11.13 -0.93 2.27
CA ARG A 49 -11.41 -1.59 0.98
C ARG A 49 -10.22 -1.65 0.03
N GLY A 50 -9.04 -1.28 0.51
CA GLY A 50 -7.79 -1.32 -0.23
C GLY A 50 -6.63 -0.82 0.61
N VAL A 51 -5.43 -0.88 0.03
CA VAL A 51 -4.19 -0.50 0.70
C VAL A 51 -3.42 0.48 -0.19
N MET A 52 -3.05 1.61 0.40
CA MET A 52 -2.14 2.59 -0.16
C MET A 52 -0.71 2.15 0.17
N MET A 53 0.01 1.78 -0.88
CA MET A 53 1.40 1.34 -0.79
C MET A 53 2.34 2.54 -0.80
N PRO A 54 3.37 2.57 0.06
CA PRO A 54 4.39 3.58 -0.06
C PRO A 54 5.17 3.35 -1.35
N GLY A 55 5.62 4.44 -1.95
CA GLY A 55 6.49 4.38 -3.11
C GLY A 55 7.69 3.48 -2.84
N HIS A 56 8.52 3.81 -1.86
CA HIS A 56 9.73 3.04 -1.56
C HIS A 56 9.48 1.97 -0.48
N PRO A 57 9.65 0.68 -0.80
CA PRO A 57 9.64 -0.40 0.18
C PRO A 57 10.88 -0.35 1.10
N GLY A 58 10.78 -0.93 2.29
CA GLY A 58 11.86 -0.91 3.29
C GLY A 58 12.96 -1.96 3.15
N VAL A 59 12.82 -2.98 2.28
CA VAL A 59 13.78 -4.09 2.16
C VAL A 59 14.42 -4.15 0.77
N GLU A 60 13.71 -4.75 -0.20
CA GLU A 60 14.08 -4.78 -1.61
C GLU A 60 12.96 -4.12 -2.41
N ASP A 61 13.11 -3.95 -3.73
CA ASP A 61 12.01 -3.43 -4.53
C ASP A 61 10.85 -4.43 -4.66
N TYR A 62 9.68 -3.93 -5.05
CA TYR A 62 8.45 -4.71 -5.02
C TYR A 62 8.41 -5.91 -5.99
N ASP A 63 9.30 -5.96 -6.99
CA ASP A 63 9.45 -7.11 -7.89
C ASP A 63 10.36 -8.21 -7.33
N SER A 64 11.00 -7.99 -6.18
CA SER A 64 11.77 -9.02 -5.48
C SER A 64 10.89 -10.11 -4.90
N PRO A 65 11.33 -11.40 -4.95
CA PRO A 65 10.69 -12.51 -4.24
C PRO A 65 10.55 -12.30 -2.73
N ALA A 66 11.28 -11.36 -2.13
CA ALA A 66 11.11 -10.97 -0.74
C ALA A 66 9.68 -10.52 -0.41
N TYR A 67 8.92 -10.06 -1.41
CA TYR A 67 7.54 -9.59 -1.27
C TYR A 67 6.48 -10.62 -1.66
N ASP A 68 6.85 -11.83 -2.11
CA ASP A 68 5.89 -12.85 -2.57
C ASP A 68 4.81 -13.16 -1.52
N ALA A 69 5.22 -13.42 -0.28
CA ALA A 69 4.29 -13.69 0.82
C ALA A 69 3.36 -12.49 1.13
N PHE A 70 3.81 -11.26 0.86
CA PHE A 70 2.97 -10.08 1.00
C PHE A 70 1.93 -9.98 -0.11
N TRP A 71 2.32 -10.28 -1.36
CA TRP A 71 1.39 -10.34 -2.49
C TRP A 71 0.33 -11.42 -2.31
N GLU A 72 0.74 -12.62 -1.87
CA GLU A 72 -0.17 -13.73 -1.53
C GLU A 72 -1.19 -13.29 -0.47
N ALA A 73 -0.74 -12.66 0.62
CA ALA A 73 -1.64 -12.17 1.65
C ALA A 73 -2.63 -11.11 1.15
N ALA A 74 -2.22 -10.22 0.24
CA ALA A 74 -3.13 -9.24 -0.36
C ALA A 74 -4.19 -9.89 -1.25
N ILE A 75 -3.81 -10.94 -2.00
CA ILE A 75 -4.72 -11.74 -2.82
C ILE A 75 -5.72 -12.49 -1.93
N ASP A 76 -5.25 -13.18 -0.89
CA ASP A 76 -6.08 -13.96 0.03
C ASP A 76 -7.12 -13.09 0.74
N LEU A 77 -6.74 -11.86 1.12
CA LEU A 77 -7.63 -10.88 1.75
C LEU A 77 -8.52 -10.13 0.74
N GLY A 78 -8.31 -10.32 -0.57
CA GLY A 78 -9.04 -9.61 -1.62
C GLY A 78 -8.84 -8.09 -1.58
N LEU A 79 -7.71 -7.62 -1.05
CA LEU A 79 -7.42 -6.19 -0.88
C LEU A 79 -6.65 -5.64 -2.10
N PRO A 80 -7.24 -4.73 -2.89
CA PRO A 80 -6.54 -4.09 -3.98
C PRO A 80 -5.43 -3.17 -3.44
N LEU A 81 -4.24 -3.29 -4.03
CA LEU A 81 -3.08 -2.48 -3.69
C LEU A 81 -2.96 -1.31 -4.66
N SER A 82 -2.86 -0.10 -4.11
CA SER A 82 -2.84 1.15 -4.86
C SER A 82 -1.51 1.86 -4.67
N PHE A 83 -0.88 2.22 -5.79
CA PHE A 83 0.32 3.05 -5.83
C PHE A 83 -0.05 4.43 -6.36
N HIS A 84 -0.17 5.40 -5.46
CA HIS A 84 -0.47 6.77 -5.86
C HIS A 84 0.81 7.48 -6.31
N ILE A 85 0.76 8.11 -7.48
CA ILE A 85 1.86 8.93 -8.01
C ILE A 85 2.24 10.07 -7.05
N LEU A 86 3.46 10.62 -7.20
CA LEU A 86 3.97 11.76 -6.42
C LEU A 86 4.06 11.51 -4.90
N THR A 87 4.12 10.25 -4.47
CA THR A 87 4.34 9.85 -3.08
C THR A 87 5.78 9.39 -2.79
N THR A 88 6.63 9.35 -3.82
CA THR A 88 8.05 9.01 -3.75
C THR A 88 8.91 10.26 -3.52
N ARG A 89 9.88 10.18 -2.60
CA ARG A 89 10.80 11.30 -2.33
C ARG A 89 11.84 11.52 -3.43
N GLU A 90 12.21 10.47 -4.15
CA GLU A 90 13.34 10.47 -5.09
C GLU A 90 12.91 9.95 -6.45
N THR A 91 13.49 10.51 -7.52
CA THR A 91 13.35 10.00 -8.88
C THR A 91 14.10 8.69 -8.99
N THR A 92 13.37 7.57 -9.07
CA THR A 92 13.95 6.24 -9.19
C THR A 92 14.08 5.88 -10.68
N PRO A 93 15.14 5.15 -11.11
CA PRO A 93 15.19 4.59 -12.45
C PRO A 93 13.92 3.80 -12.73
N THR A 94 13.27 4.08 -13.87
CA THR A 94 12.03 3.40 -14.25
C THR A 94 12.31 2.40 -15.35
N ARG A 95 11.67 1.24 -15.25
CA ARG A 95 11.78 0.20 -16.27
C ARG A 95 10.89 0.57 -17.46
N GLY A 96 11.45 0.51 -18.67
CA GLY A 96 10.71 0.75 -19.91
C GLY A 96 10.82 2.18 -20.46
N PRO A 97 9.85 2.63 -21.28
CA PRO A 97 9.91 3.92 -21.97
C PRO A 97 9.93 5.11 -21.00
N ARG A 98 10.52 6.26 -21.40
CA ARG A 98 10.56 7.49 -20.57
C ARG A 98 9.21 7.96 -20.04
N MET A 99 8.12 7.61 -20.73
CA MET A 99 6.75 7.89 -20.28
C MET A 99 6.44 7.23 -18.92
N ASN A 100 7.08 6.10 -18.59
CA ASN A 100 6.94 5.43 -17.29
C ASN A 100 7.59 6.20 -16.13
N ALA A 101 8.49 7.15 -16.43
CA ALA A 101 9.15 7.97 -15.41
C ALA A 101 8.15 8.76 -14.55
N PHE A 102 7.00 9.16 -15.13
CA PHE A 102 5.95 9.84 -14.39
C PHE A 102 5.26 8.93 -13.36
N LEU A 103 5.11 7.64 -13.68
CA LEU A 103 4.47 6.69 -12.79
C LEU A 103 5.42 6.27 -11.66
N SER A 104 6.71 6.05 -11.95
CA SER A 104 7.75 5.71 -10.94
C SER A 104 7.42 4.52 -10.01
N VAL A 105 6.38 3.74 -10.35
CA VAL A 105 5.97 2.52 -9.64
C VAL A 105 6.72 1.31 -10.17
N ILE A 106 6.82 1.18 -11.50
CA ILE A 106 7.58 0.10 -12.14
C ILE A 106 9.03 0.54 -12.26
N ARG A 107 9.83 0.04 -11.33
CA ARG A 107 11.25 0.30 -11.21
C ARG A 107 12.03 -0.88 -11.79
N GLY A 108 13.32 -0.67 -12.00
CA GLY A 108 14.23 -1.65 -12.59
C GLY A 108 15.60 -1.56 -11.97
#